data_AF-A0A246Q410-F1
#
_entry.id   AF-A0A246Q410-F1
#
_cell.length_a   1.000
_cell.length_b   1.000
_cell.length_c   1.000
_cell.angle_alpha   90.00
_cell.angle_beta   90.00
_cell.angle_gamma   90.00
#
_symmetry.space_group_name_H-M   'P 1'
#
loop_
_entity.id
_entity.type
_entity.pdbx_description
1 polymer ?
#
loop_
_entity_poly.entity_id
_entity_poly.type
_entity_poly.pdbx_seq_one_letter_code
_entity_poly.pdbx_strand_id
1 'polypeptide(L)'
;MSASATPPASVSRFQTAELDMLAKTADALSAYLGKPVLAEVDATEEGLEWVTFGIPLEESAAHDGEDPVRVQMGGPGSRLLGNRGGLDHTDEETFDCLYLWAVQITLTEGERFVKLDQDGEEAAWSDVLIDVLPFDLTDEDLSALDDDDDEDDDDDDEGEPGQRIGDGAHRH
;
A
#
# COMPACT_ATOMS: atom_id res chain seq x y z
N MET A 1 -5.44 38.36 -21.31
CA MET A 1 -4.80 38.33 -19.98
C MET A 1 -4.69 36.87 -19.60
N SER A 2 -3.58 36.20 -19.95
CA SER A 2 -3.36 34.80 -19.59
C SER A 2 -2.61 34.75 -18.27
N ALA A 3 -3.36 34.64 -17.17
CA ALA A 3 -2.77 34.23 -15.91
C ALA A 3 -2.63 32.71 -15.96
N SER A 4 -1.48 32.20 -16.42
CA SER A 4 -1.03 30.87 -16.04
C SER A 4 -0.70 30.92 -14.55
N ALA A 5 -1.73 30.89 -13.71
CA ALA A 5 -1.55 30.59 -12.30
C ALA A 5 -1.39 29.07 -12.22
N THR A 6 -0.18 28.59 -12.50
CA THR A 6 0.18 27.22 -12.09
C THR A 6 -0.06 27.16 -10.59
N PRO A 7 -1.02 26.34 -10.12
CA PRO A 7 -1.25 26.17 -8.69
C PRO A 7 0.07 25.76 -8.02
N PRO A 8 0.33 26.19 -6.77
CA PRO A 8 1.54 25.78 -6.09
C PRO A 8 1.59 24.26 -6.03
N ALA A 9 2.75 23.66 -6.34
CA ALA A 9 2.90 22.21 -6.43
C ALA A 9 2.45 21.47 -5.14
N SER A 10 2.42 22.16 -4.01
CA SER A 10 1.94 21.66 -2.71
C SER A 10 0.43 21.34 -2.67
N VAL A 11 -0.40 21.96 -3.51
CA VAL A 11 -1.86 21.67 -3.56
C VAL A 11 -2.21 20.68 -4.65
N SER A 12 -1.36 20.53 -5.67
CA SER A 12 -1.58 19.62 -6.81
C SER A 12 -0.97 18.23 -6.62
N ARG A 13 -0.25 18.00 -5.52
CA ARG A 13 0.47 16.76 -5.23
C ARG A 13 0.19 16.27 -3.82
N PHE A 14 0.30 14.97 -3.64
CA PHE A 14 0.23 14.37 -2.32
C PHE A 14 1.51 14.69 -1.54
N GLN A 15 1.33 15.04 -0.29
CA GLN A 15 2.42 15.19 0.67
C GLN A 15 2.93 13.82 1.09
N THR A 16 4.16 13.75 1.60
CA THR A 16 4.75 12.49 2.08
C THR A 16 3.84 11.78 3.08
N ALA A 17 3.33 12.50 4.08
CA ALA A 17 2.41 11.93 5.07
C ALA A 17 1.09 11.41 4.47
N GLU A 18 0.60 12.04 3.40
CA GLU A 18 -0.61 11.60 2.69
C GLU A 18 -0.33 10.32 1.90
N LEU A 19 0.84 10.21 1.29
CA LEU A 19 1.30 9.01 0.60
C LEU A 19 1.53 7.85 1.56
N ASP A 20 2.11 8.10 2.73
CA ASP A 20 2.33 7.09 3.76
C ASP A 20 0.98 6.55 4.28
N MET A 21 -0.03 7.42 4.41
CA MET A 21 -1.39 7.01 4.78
C MET A 21 -2.05 6.14 3.69
N LEU A 22 -1.88 6.50 2.41
CA LEU A 22 -2.39 5.71 1.28
C LEU A 22 -1.69 4.35 1.17
N ALA A 23 -0.37 4.32 1.40
CA ALA A 23 0.43 3.09 1.50
C ALA A 23 -0.12 2.17 2.59
N LYS A 24 -0.27 2.68 3.82
CA LYS A 24 -0.83 1.93 4.95
C LYS A 24 -2.26 1.45 4.68
N THR A 25 -3.06 2.23 3.95
CA THR A 25 -4.41 1.82 3.51
C THR A 25 -4.36 0.64 2.55
N ALA A 26 -3.42 0.62 1.60
CA ALA A 26 -3.23 -0.50 0.68
C ALA A 26 -2.82 -1.78 1.43
N ASP A 27 -1.93 -1.64 2.42
CA ASP A 27 -1.46 -2.76 3.22
C ASP A 27 -2.57 -3.31 4.14
N ALA A 28 -3.34 -2.43 4.78
CA ALA A 28 -4.51 -2.80 5.58
C ALA A 28 -5.59 -3.50 4.73
N LEU A 29 -5.84 -2.99 3.51
CA LEU A 29 -6.73 -3.65 2.55
C LEU A 29 -6.20 -5.03 2.16
N SER A 30 -4.89 -5.16 1.96
CA SER A 30 -4.26 -6.43 1.62
C SER A 30 -4.47 -7.47 2.72
N ALA A 31 -4.23 -7.07 3.96
CA ALA A 31 -4.45 -7.91 5.13
C ALA A 31 -5.93 -8.28 5.32
N TYR A 32 -6.84 -7.31 5.13
CA TYR A 32 -8.28 -7.51 5.29
C TYR A 32 -8.88 -8.43 4.22
N LEU A 33 -8.49 -8.25 2.96
CA LEU A 33 -9.00 -9.04 1.83
C LEU A 33 -8.27 -10.39 1.68
N GLY A 34 -7.10 -10.54 2.31
CA GLY A 34 -6.23 -11.71 2.13
C GLY A 34 -5.68 -11.83 0.69
N LYS A 35 -5.62 -10.71 -0.04
CA LYS A 35 -5.12 -10.61 -1.41
C LYS A 35 -4.18 -9.41 -1.50
N PRO A 36 -3.14 -9.45 -2.35
CA PRO A 36 -2.29 -8.28 -2.54
C PRO A 36 -3.11 -7.12 -3.11
N VAL A 37 -2.93 -5.92 -2.56
CA VAL A 37 -3.51 -4.68 -3.06
C VAL A 37 -2.36 -3.73 -3.40
N LEU A 38 -2.37 -3.25 -4.63
CA LEU A 38 -1.42 -2.28 -5.13
C LEU A 38 -2.02 -0.88 -5.07
N ALA A 39 -1.21 0.09 -4.68
CA ALA A 39 -1.53 1.50 -4.77
C ALA A 39 -0.50 2.17 -5.66
N GLU A 40 -0.92 2.83 -6.74
CA GLU A 40 -0.02 3.53 -7.67
C GLU A 40 -0.34 5.02 -7.70
N VAL A 41 0.68 5.86 -7.56
CA VAL A 41 0.60 7.29 -7.79
C VAL A 41 0.87 7.58 -9.25
N ASP A 42 -0.06 8.26 -9.88
CA ASP A 42 0.08 8.80 -11.22
C ASP A 42 -0.31 10.30 -11.22
N ALA A 43 -0.19 10.99 -12.35
CA ALA A 43 -0.51 12.40 -12.46
C ALA A 43 -1.28 12.67 -13.76
N THR A 44 -2.35 13.45 -13.65
CA THR A 44 -3.13 13.88 -14.82
C THR A 44 -2.30 14.77 -15.75
N GLU A 45 -2.80 15.01 -16.96
CA GLU A 45 -2.19 15.94 -17.92
C GLU A 45 -2.03 17.37 -17.36
N GLU A 46 -2.85 17.73 -16.37
CA GLU A 46 -2.82 19.02 -15.67
C GLU A 46 -1.81 19.04 -14.51
N GLY A 47 -1.17 17.90 -14.22
CA GLY A 47 -0.19 17.73 -13.15
C GLY A 47 -0.81 17.55 -11.77
N LEU A 48 -2.07 17.13 -11.70
CA LEU A 48 -2.75 16.75 -10.45
C LEU A 48 -2.47 15.28 -10.16
N GLU A 49 -1.91 14.99 -9.00
CA GLU A 49 -1.66 13.59 -8.62
C GLU A 49 -2.96 12.87 -8.26
N TRP A 50 -2.99 11.58 -8.57
CA TRP A 50 -4.07 10.67 -8.19
C TRP A 50 -3.46 9.32 -7.82
N VAL A 51 -4.10 8.62 -6.89
CA VAL A 51 -3.69 7.29 -6.44
C VAL A 51 -4.76 6.29 -6.77
N THR A 52 -4.39 5.27 -7.54
CA THR A 52 -5.28 4.18 -7.93
C THR A 52 -4.99 2.96 -7.07
N PHE A 53 -6.04 2.30 -6.59
CA PHE A 53 -5.97 1.05 -5.86
C PHE A 53 -6.49 -0.09 -6.71
N GLY A 54 -5.73 -1.18 -6.79
CA GLY A 54 -6.10 -2.35 -7.57
C GLY A 54 -5.57 -3.66 -7.02
N ILE A 55 -6.26 -4.75 -7.34
CA ILE A 55 -5.83 -6.12 -6.99
C ILE A 55 -5.24 -6.76 -8.24
N PRO A 56 -3.96 -7.16 -8.24
CA PRO A 56 -3.37 -7.86 -9.37
C PRO A 56 -4.13 -9.18 -9.58
N LEU A 57 -4.58 -9.37 -10.81
CA LEU A 57 -5.28 -10.57 -11.25
C LEU A 57 -4.24 -11.58 -11.74
N GLU A 58 -4.46 -12.86 -11.42
CA GLU A 58 -3.71 -13.92 -12.06
C GLU A 58 -4.09 -13.99 -13.55
N GLU A 59 -3.10 -14.17 -14.42
CA GLU A 59 -3.23 -14.21 -15.89
C GLU A 59 -4.24 -15.28 -16.40
N SER A 60 -4.72 -16.15 -15.51
CA SER A 60 -5.66 -17.23 -15.77
C SER A 60 -7.04 -17.08 -15.10
N ALA A 61 -7.32 -15.94 -14.45
CA ALA A 61 -8.64 -15.66 -13.86
C ALA A 61 -9.69 -15.48 -14.98
N ALA A 62 -10.42 -16.56 -15.27
CA ALA A 62 -11.55 -16.57 -16.19
C ALA A 62 -12.66 -15.62 -15.70
N HIS A 63 -13.32 -14.98 -16.65
CA HIS A 63 -14.31 -13.93 -16.42
C HIS A 63 -15.65 -14.56 -16.03
N ASP A 64 -15.97 -14.57 -14.73
CA ASP A 64 -17.31 -14.91 -14.24
C ASP A 64 -18.07 -13.62 -13.90
N GLY A 65 -18.54 -12.85 -14.89
CA GLY A 65 -19.47 -11.75 -14.64
C GLY A 65 -19.30 -10.48 -15.49
N GLU A 66 -20.03 -9.43 -15.08
CA GLU A 66 -19.97 -8.06 -15.63
C GLU A 66 -18.52 -7.58 -15.69
N ASP A 67 -18.06 -7.11 -16.87
CA ASP A 67 -16.68 -6.71 -17.15
C ASP A 67 -16.20 -5.66 -16.13
N PRO A 68 -15.43 -6.08 -15.10
CA PRO A 68 -15.00 -5.13 -14.10
C PRO A 68 -13.88 -4.27 -14.69
N VAL A 69 -13.78 -3.01 -14.27
CA VAL A 69 -12.73 -2.11 -14.75
C VAL A 69 -11.36 -2.68 -14.40
N ARG A 70 -10.51 -2.83 -15.42
CA ARG A 70 -9.13 -3.29 -15.26
C ARG A 70 -8.17 -2.17 -15.55
N VAL A 71 -7.13 -2.07 -14.74
CA VAL A 71 -6.06 -1.09 -14.92
C VAL A 71 -4.74 -1.83 -14.89
N GLN A 72 -3.79 -1.39 -15.72
CA GLN A 72 -2.42 -1.87 -15.62
C GLN A 72 -1.69 -1.02 -14.60
N MET A 73 -1.09 -1.67 -13.60
CA MET A 73 -0.30 -1.02 -12.55
C MET A 73 1.10 -1.58 -12.54
N GLY A 74 2.07 -0.77 -12.13
CA GLY A 74 3.48 -1.12 -12.16
C GLY A 74 4.11 -0.97 -13.54
N GLY A 75 5.39 -1.31 -13.61
CA GLY A 75 6.24 -1.13 -14.77
C GLY A 75 7.21 0.04 -14.61
N PRO A 76 8.07 0.24 -15.63
CA PRO A 76 9.20 1.15 -15.52
C PRO A 76 8.74 2.60 -15.35
N GLY A 77 9.01 3.17 -14.18
CA GLY A 77 8.66 4.54 -13.83
C GLY A 77 7.34 4.69 -13.08
N SER A 78 6.63 3.59 -12.81
CA SER A 78 5.48 3.58 -11.91
C SER A 78 5.90 3.89 -10.47
N ARG A 79 5.06 4.63 -9.76
CA ARG A 79 5.26 4.97 -8.35
C ARG A 79 4.28 4.21 -7.49
N LEU A 80 4.60 2.95 -7.22
CA LEU A 80 3.84 2.11 -6.31
C LEU A 80 4.11 2.49 -4.85
N LEU A 81 3.08 2.41 -4.01
CA LEU A 81 3.08 2.72 -2.58
C LEU A 81 2.85 1.46 -1.75
N GLY A 82 3.31 1.51 -0.50
CA GLY A 82 3.13 0.45 0.50
C GLY A 82 3.99 -0.79 0.27
N ASN A 83 3.68 -1.83 1.04
CA ASN A 83 4.35 -3.13 0.96
C ASN A 83 3.79 -4.01 -0.16
N ARG A 84 2.83 -3.49 -0.96
CA ARG A 84 2.29 -4.16 -2.16
C ARG A 84 1.74 -5.56 -1.82
N GLY A 85 1.22 -5.72 -0.60
CA GLY A 85 0.70 -6.97 -0.08
C GLY A 85 1.71 -8.12 0.03
N GLY A 86 3.02 -7.81 0.12
CA GLY A 86 4.08 -8.80 0.26
C GLY A 86 4.51 -9.48 -1.05
N LEU A 87 4.17 -8.90 -2.20
CA LEU A 87 4.67 -9.38 -3.49
C LEU A 87 6.18 -9.10 -3.61
N ASP A 88 6.97 -10.06 -4.09
CA ASP A 88 8.35 -9.84 -4.54
C ASP A 88 8.30 -9.42 -6.01
N HIS A 89 8.57 -8.16 -6.31
CA HIS A 89 8.45 -7.63 -7.67
C HIS A 89 9.56 -6.64 -7.96
N THR A 90 9.93 -6.61 -9.23
CA THR A 90 10.87 -5.63 -9.77
C THR A 90 10.09 -4.41 -10.26
N ASP A 91 10.64 -3.21 -10.14
CA ASP A 91 10.02 -1.96 -10.65
C ASP A 91 9.84 -1.93 -12.19
N GLU A 92 10.04 -3.06 -12.87
CA GLU A 92 9.91 -3.26 -14.31
C GLU A 92 8.68 -4.12 -14.67
N GLU A 93 8.02 -4.75 -13.69
CA GLU A 93 6.87 -5.64 -13.92
C GLU A 93 5.54 -4.87 -13.90
N THR A 94 4.72 -5.11 -14.94
CA THR A 94 3.37 -4.57 -15.07
C THR A 94 2.35 -5.67 -14.79
N PHE A 95 1.33 -5.34 -14.00
CA PHE A 95 0.28 -6.27 -13.58
C PHE A 95 -1.07 -5.80 -14.11
N ASP A 96 -1.86 -6.74 -14.63
CA ASP A 96 -3.28 -6.52 -14.89
C ASP A 96 -4.03 -6.54 -13.56
N CYS A 97 -4.52 -5.39 -13.13
CA CYS A 97 -5.16 -5.23 -11.84
C CYS A 97 -6.65 -4.97 -12.01
N LEU A 98 -7.45 -5.59 -11.15
CA LEU A 98 -8.83 -5.22 -10.93
C LEU A 98 -8.86 -3.84 -10.26
N TYR A 99 -9.49 -2.86 -10.90
CA TYR A 99 -9.72 -1.55 -10.33
C TYR A 99 -10.65 -1.67 -9.12
N LEU A 100 -10.25 -1.08 -7.99
CA LEU A 100 -11.11 -1.01 -6.81
C LEU A 100 -11.71 0.38 -6.63
N TRP A 101 -10.85 1.40 -6.58
CA TRP A 101 -11.20 2.80 -6.36
C TRP A 101 -9.95 3.66 -6.56
N ALA A 102 -10.10 4.98 -6.60
CA ALA A 102 -8.98 5.91 -6.65
C ALA A 102 -9.23 7.14 -5.78
N VAL A 103 -8.16 7.87 -5.47
CA VAL A 103 -8.23 9.21 -4.88
C VAL A 103 -7.54 10.18 -5.79
N GLN A 104 -8.24 11.20 -6.24
CA GLN A 104 -7.70 12.27 -7.06
C GLN A 104 -7.56 13.56 -6.25
N ILE A 105 -6.47 14.28 -6.49
CA ILE A 105 -6.33 15.65 -6.00
C ILE A 105 -7.08 16.60 -6.93
N THR A 106 -7.88 17.49 -6.34
CA THR A 106 -8.50 18.60 -7.06
C THR A 106 -8.06 19.95 -6.53
N LEU A 107 -8.28 20.99 -7.34
CA LEU A 107 -8.02 22.38 -6.97
C LEU A 107 -9.28 23.08 -6.44
N THR A 108 -10.35 22.34 -6.21
CA THR A 108 -11.62 22.89 -5.74
C THR A 108 -11.55 23.15 -4.23
N GLU A 109 -11.99 24.35 -3.82
CA GLU A 109 -11.94 24.77 -2.42
C GLU A 109 -12.87 23.90 -1.56
N GLY A 110 -12.29 23.19 -0.59
CA GLY A 110 -13.02 22.26 0.29
C GLY A 110 -13.11 20.83 -0.24
N GLU A 111 -12.56 20.54 -1.42
CA GLU A 111 -12.66 19.21 -2.06
C GLU A 111 -11.28 18.75 -2.57
N ARG A 112 -10.24 18.96 -1.75
CA ARG A 112 -8.85 18.66 -2.16
C ARG A 112 -8.68 17.19 -2.54
N PHE A 113 -9.34 16.28 -1.83
CA PHE A 113 -9.32 14.84 -2.10
C PHE A 113 -10.70 14.39 -2.56
N VAL A 114 -10.77 13.84 -3.76
CA VAL A 114 -11.99 13.23 -4.31
C VAL A 114 -11.76 11.74 -4.46
N LYS A 115 -12.63 10.95 -3.85
CA LYS A 115 -12.66 9.50 -4.00
C LYS A 115 -13.51 9.13 -5.20
N LEU A 116 -12.94 8.32 -6.07
CA LEU A 116 -13.61 7.64 -7.16
C LEU A 116 -13.92 6.21 -6.74
N ASP A 117 -15.13 5.72 -7.03
CA ASP A 117 -15.51 4.32 -6.78
C ASP A 117 -14.98 3.35 -7.85
N GLN A 118 -15.45 2.10 -7.85
CA GLN A 118 -15.06 1.06 -8.80
C GLN A 118 -15.49 1.32 -10.26
N ASP A 119 -16.37 2.30 -10.50
CA ASP A 119 -16.80 2.71 -11.82
C ASP A 119 -16.03 3.98 -12.28
N GLY A 120 -15.19 4.52 -11.41
CA GLY A 120 -14.48 5.78 -11.62
C GLY A 120 -15.37 7.00 -11.39
N GLU A 121 -16.52 6.81 -10.73
CA GLU A 121 -17.46 7.88 -10.41
C GLU A 121 -17.15 8.50 -9.05
N GLU A 122 -17.42 9.79 -8.90
CA GLU A 122 -17.18 10.52 -7.65
C GLU A 122 -18.10 9.98 -6.54
N ALA A 123 -17.50 9.35 -5.53
CA ALA A 123 -18.21 8.75 -4.41
C ALA A 123 -18.19 9.62 -3.15
N ALA A 124 -17.08 10.33 -2.92
CA ALA A 124 -16.90 11.21 -1.76
C ALA A 124 -15.83 12.28 -2.03
N TRP A 125 -15.86 13.37 -1.26
CA TRP A 125 -14.86 14.43 -1.31
C TRP A 125 -14.62 15.03 0.08
N SER A 126 -13.39 15.47 0.35
CA SER A 126 -13.02 16.17 1.57
C SER A 126 -11.75 17.02 1.38
N ASP A 127 -11.50 17.95 2.30
CA ASP A 127 -10.21 18.64 2.46
C ASP A 127 -9.19 17.83 3.26
N VAL A 128 -9.64 16.80 4.00
CA VAL A 128 -8.78 15.88 4.76
C VAL A 128 -8.84 14.49 4.15
N LEU A 129 -7.67 13.91 3.87
CA LEU A 129 -7.56 12.59 3.21
C LEU A 129 -8.25 11.48 4.00
N ILE A 130 -8.11 11.46 5.33
CA ILE A 130 -8.67 10.41 6.18
C ILE A 130 -10.20 10.28 6.06
N ASP A 131 -10.90 11.38 5.79
CA ASP A 131 -12.36 11.39 5.70
C ASP A 131 -12.90 10.65 4.46
N VAL A 132 -12.07 10.49 3.42
CA VAL A 132 -12.46 9.79 2.19
C VAL A 132 -11.96 8.34 2.14
N LEU A 133 -11.10 7.95 3.08
CA LEU A 133 -10.59 6.57 3.14
C LEU A 133 -11.65 5.59 3.63
N PRO A 134 -11.63 4.33 3.15
CA PRO A 134 -12.61 3.31 3.55
C PRO A 134 -12.45 2.82 5.00
N PHE A 135 -11.30 3.06 5.63
CA PHE A 135 -11.04 2.74 7.03
C PHE A 135 -10.71 4.02 7.76
N ASP A 136 -11.29 4.18 8.94
CA ASP A 136 -10.87 5.18 9.92
C ASP A 136 -9.54 4.69 10.50
N LEU A 137 -8.47 4.78 9.71
CA LEU A 137 -7.12 4.44 10.17
C LEU A 137 -6.73 5.49 11.18
N THR A 138 -6.92 5.17 12.46
CA THR A 138 -6.53 6.07 13.53
C THR A 138 -5.00 6.15 13.57
N ASP A 139 -4.45 7.24 14.11
CA ASP A 139 -3.01 7.41 14.30
C ASP A 139 -2.38 6.21 15.07
N GLU A 140 -3.19 5.56 15.92
CA GLU A 140 -2.85 4.35 16.67
C GLU A 140 -2.73 3.10 15.76
N ASP A 141 -3.62 2.93 14.78
CA ASP A 141 -3.49 1.87 13.76
C ASP A 141 -2.29 2.11 12.83
N LEU A 142 -2.02 3.38 12.50
CA LEU A 142 -0.87 3.76 11.67
C LEU A 142 0.47 3.53 12.39
N SER A 143 0.51 3.62 13.72
CA SER A 143 1.71 3.36 14.53
C SER A 143 1.90 1.89 14.87
N ALA A 144 0.83 1.11 15.00
CA ALA A 144 0.91 -0.34 15.17
C ALA A 144 1.41 -1.09 13.92
N LEU A 145 1.25 -0.49 12.73
CA LEU A 145 1.78 -1.03 11.46
C LEU A 145 3.24 -0.62 11.18
N ASP A 146 3.81 0.28 11.97
CA ASP A 146 5.20 0.75 11.88
C ASP A 146 6.14 -0.01 12.85
N ASP A 147 5.57 -0.81 13.76
CA ASP A 147 6.28 -1.57 14.80
C ASP A 147 6.54 -3.03 14.38
N ASP A 148 6.82 -3.25 13.09
CA ASP A 148 7.36 -4.51 12.57
C ASP A 148 8.91 -4.46 12.57
N ASP A 149 9.49 -3.84 13.61
CA ASP A 149 10.93 -3.73 13.86
C ASP A 149 11.29 -4.67 15.02
N ASP A 150 11.75 -5.87 14.65
CA ASP A 150 12.71 -6.71 15.37
C ASP A 150 12.46 -7.01 16.87
N GLU A 151 11.70 -8.07 17.16
CA GLU A 151 12.01 -8.93 18.31
C GLU A 151 12.83 -10.14 17.83
N ASP A 152 14.10 -9.88 17.51
CA ASP A 152 15.14 -10.91 17.50
C ASP A 152 15.59 -11.15 18.96
N ASP A 153 15.90 -12.40 19.27
CA ASP A 153 16.58 -12.93 20.47
C ASP A 153 15.71 -13.47 21.64
N ASP A 154 15.41 -14.77 21.57
CA ASP A 154 15.47 -15.64 22.76
C ASP A 154 16.44 -16.81 22.43
N ASP A 155 17.73 -16.52 22.54
CA ASP A 155 18.76 -17.49 22.91
C ASP A 155 18.49 -17.93 24.37
N ASP A 156 17.91 -19.11 24.57
CA ASP A 156 17.93 -19.76 25.89
C ASP A 156 18.59 -21.16 25.80
N ASP A 157 19.79 -21.17 26.37
CA ASP A 157 20.71 -22.24 26.67
C ASP A 157 20.07 -23.29 27.60
N GLU A 158 20.01 -24.56 27.17
CA GLU A 158 19.88 -25.69 28.10
C GLU A 158 21.13 -26.58 28.04
N GLY A 159 22.23 -26.04 28.59
CA GLY A 159 23.38 -26.81 29.03
C GLY A 159 23.10 -27.72 30.23
N GLU A 160 23.42 -29.01 30.03
CA GLU A 160 23.72 -30.08 31.01
C GLU A 160 22.59 -30.84 31.75
N PRO A 161 22.67 -32.19 31.70
CA PRO A 161 22.54 -33.00 32.90
C PRO A 161 23.89 -33.63 33.24
N GLY A 162 24.54 -33.09 34.28
CA GLY A 162 25.69 -33.73 34.89
C GLY A 162 25.31 -35.03 35.60
N GLN A 163 25.93 -36.15 35.21
CA GLN A 163 26.25 -37.22 36.17
C GLN A 163 27.54 -37.95 35.79
N ARG A 164 28.65 -37.49 36.36
CA ARG A 164 29.86 -38.29 36.60
C ARG A 164 29.51 -39.42 37.56
N ILE A 165 29.97 -40.66 37.31
CA ILE A 165 30.81 -41.53 38.20
C ILE A 165 31.19 -42.82 37.41
N GLY A 166 32.47 -43.20 37.43
CA GLY A 166 32.96 -44.55 37.11
C GLY A 166 34.12 -44.55 36.09
N ASP A 167 35.33 -44.13 36.46
CA ASP A 167 36.39 -44.93 37.10
C ASP A 167 37.00 -46.01 36.17
N GLY A 168 38.33 -45.99 36.02
CA GLY A 168 39.09 -47.18 35.64
C GLY A 168 39.97 -47.07 34.39
N ALA A 169 41.24 -46.69 34.61
CA ALA A 169 42.38 -46.81 33.70
C ALA A 169 42.52 -48.17 32.99
N HIS A 170 43.05 -48.19 31.75
CA HIS A 170 44.45 -48.62 31.49
C HIS A 170 44.81 -48.59 29.99
N ARG A 171 46.02 -48.06 29.71
CA ARG A 171 46.82 -48.40 28.53
C ARG A 171 47.13 -49.90 28.54
N HIS A 172 47.09 -50.55 27.37
CA HIS A 172 48.25 -51.20 26.74
C HIS A 172 47.90 -51.67 25.32
#